data_AF-A0A8T3WD85-F1
#
_entry.id   AF-A0A8T3WD85-F1
#
_cell.length_a   1.000
_cell.length_b   1.000
_cell.length_c   1.000
_cell.angle_alpha   90.00
_cell.angle_beta   90.00
_cell.angle_gamma   90.00
#
_symmetry.space_group_name_H-M   'P 1'
#
loop_
_entity.id
_entity.type
_entity.pdbx_description
1 polymer ?
#
loop_
_entity_poly.entity_id
_entity_poly.type
_entity_poly.pdbx_seq_one_letter_code
_entity_poly.pdbx_strand_id
1 'polypeptide(L)'
;MNLKEYLENFGKIQTFYGVEEKFDNKLVKFQIKLKNKIEKENLAKEIQQLVFKKVPKNLYVCVSDKSWYTNQGKEYKISSIATISLDKGLVEKEFKNELKKSERVRKEKLRYLEEKIKPFLKNLMQSKLVWGCIVRGDLLDPNRFPHRFSDIDIVILTNFKSDDMKNKKILIDMLKSSLCTIILEYYNFYSGGKFYGERKLLVKKKSKHEIGFSVISMLDFENLHKIWKEKKRYIRKYDAQNFSNARILFEKRGTAKKFLKLFLSLAPGHNAF
;
A
#
# COMPACT_ATOMS: atom_id res chain seq x y z
N MET A 1 -5.88 -9.45 -29.91
CA MET A 1 -4.43 -9.22 -29.99
C MET A 1 -3.70 -9.89 -28.82
N ASN A 2 -2.55 -10.52 -29.05
CA ASN A 2 -1.71 -11.17 -28.02
C ASN A 2 -0.56 -10.25 -27.52
N LEU A 3 0.19 -10.66 -26.49
CA LEU A 3 1.29 -9.83 -25.94
C LEU A 3 2.42 -9.58 -26.92
N LYS A 4 2.77 -10.54 -27.78
CA LYS A 4 3.82 -10.33 -28.78
C LYS A 4 3.44 -9.20 -29.73
N GLU A 5 2.24 -9.27 -30.31
CA GLU A 5 1.67 -8.22 -31.16
C GLU A 5 1.57 -6.88 -30.41
N TYR A 6 1.18 -6.91 -29.13
CA TYR A 6 1.16 -5.70 -28.31
C TYR A 6 2.56 -5.08 -28.17
N LEU A 7 3.58 -5.87 -27.89
CA LEU A 7 4.94 -5.34 -27.78
C LEU A 7 5.42 -4.79 -29.13
N GLU A 8 5.19 -5.49 -30.23
CA GLU A 8 5.55 -5.01 -31.57
C GLU A 8 4.90 -3.66 -31.91
N ASN A 9 3.62 -3.50 -31.56
CA ASN A 9 2.86 -2.27 -31.82
C ASN A 9 3.15 -1.11 -30.86
N PHE A 10 3.66 -1.38 -29.65
CA PHE A 10 3.78 -0.37 -28.60
C PHE A 10 5.21 -0.16 -28.06
N GLY A 11 6.24 -0.65 -28.76
CA GLY A 11 7.63 -0.24 -28.51
C GLY A 11 8.63 -1.35 -28.15
N LYS A 12 8.31 -2.62 -28.46
CA LYS A 12 9.10 -3.85 -28.25
C LYS A 12 9.49 -4.16 -26.80
N ILE A 13 9.26 -3.24 -25.87
CA ILE A 13 9.45 -3.36 -24.43
C ILE A 13 8.37 -2.60 -23.68
N GLN A 14 7.84 -3.18 -22.60
CA GLN A 14 6.86 -2.54 -21.72
C GLN A 14 7.12 -2.92 -20.26
N THR A 15 6.92 -1.93 -19.37
CA THR A 15 6.97 -2.12 -17.93
C THR A 15 5.58 -1.98 -17.34
N PHE A 16 5.20 -2.94 -16.51
CA PHE A 16 3.98 -2.96 -15.73
C PHE A 16 4.29 -2.87 -14.23
N TYR A 17 3.53 -2.07 -13.51
CA TYR A 17 3.65 -1.89 -12.06
C TYR A 17 2.53 -2.62 -11.32
N GLY A 18 2.84 -3.22 -10.17
CA GLY A 18 1.84 -3.85 -9.30
C GLY A 18 1.11 -5.02 -9.96
N VAL A 19 1.84 -5.98 -10.52
CA VAL A 19 1.25 -7.19 -11.12
C VAL A 19 0.91 -8.18 -10.00
N GLU A 20 -0.36 -8.46 -9.78
CA GLU A 20 -0.86 -9.39 -8.75
C GLU A 20 -1.01 -10.82 -9.29
N GLU A 21 -0.90 -11.85 -8.44
CA GLU A 21 -0.97 -13.26 -8.88
C GLU A 21 -2.40 -13.78 -9.16
N LYS A 22 -3.41 -13.38 -8.37
CA LYS A 22 -4.70 -14.10 -8.31
C LYS A 22 -5.98 -13.27 -8.11
N PHE A 23 -5.88 -11.94 -7.93
CA PHE A 23 -7.00 -11.16 -7.40
C PHE A 23 -7.65 -10.24 -8.43
N ASP A 24 -6.93 -9.22 -8.88
CA ASP A 24 -7.53 -8.22 -9.74
C ASP A 24 -6.53 -7.71 -10.77
N ASN A 25 -6.78 -8.05 -12.04
CA ASN A 25 -5.98 -7.53 -13.14
C ASN A 25 -6.22 -6.03 -13.39
N LYS A 26 -7.03 -5.33 -12.58
CA LYS A 26 -7.31 -3.89 -12.73
C LYS A 26 -6.04 -3.05 -12.85
N LEU A 27 -5.07 -3.21 -11.96
CA LEU A 27 -3.84 -2.40 -11.98
C LEU A 27 -3.09 -2.56 -13.31
N VAL A 28 -2.93 -3.79 -13.78
CA VAL A 28 -2.31 -4.09 -15.08
C VAL A 28 -3.17 -3.56 -16.23
N LYS A 29 -4.49 -3.77 -16.21
CA LYS A 29 -5.43 -3.30 -17.24
C LYS A 29 -5.39 -1.79 -17.44
N PHE A 30 -5.20 -1.00 -16.38
CA PHE A 30 -5.09 0.46 -16.50
C PHE A 30 -3.82 0.92 -17.21
N GLN A 31 -2.79 0.07 -17.27
CA GLN A 31 -1.51 0.37 -17.92
C GLN A 31 -1.49 -0.07 -19.39
N ILE A 32 -2.43 -0.93 -19.80
CA ILE A 32 -2.55 -1.41 -21.17
C ILE A 32 -3.22 -0.34 -22.06
N LYS A 33 -2.51 0.04 -23.12
CA LYS A 33 -2.86 1.14 -24.05
C LYS A 33 -3.97 0.82 -25.07
N LEU A 34 -4.59 -0.36 -24.97
CA LEU A 34 -5.68 -0.75 -25.87
C LEU A 34 -6.96 0.06 -25.60
N LYS A 35 -7.92 0.02 -26.53
CA LYS A 35 -9.27 0.59 -26.30
C LYS A 35 -10.27 -0.49 -25.92
N ASN A 36 -10.18 -1.67 -26.53
CA ASN A 36 -11.10 -2.78 -26.29
C ASN A 36 -10.92 -3.39 -24.89
N LYS A 37 -12.01 -3.54 -24.15
CA LYS A 37 -12.02 -4.07 -22.78
C LYS A 37 -11.67 -5.56 -22.71
N ILE A 38 -12.18 -6.37 -23.63
CA ILE A 38 -11.95 -7.82 -23.69
C ILE A 38 -10.46 -8.07 -23.99
N GLU A 39 -9.90 -7.37 -24.97
CA GLU A 39 -8.48 -7.51 -25.30
C GLU A 39 -7.57 -7.08 -24.16
N LYS A 40 -7.91 -5.98 -23.45
CA LYS A 40 -7.19 -5.59 -22.23
C LYS A 40 -7.19 -6.68 -21.17
N GLU A 41 -8.34 -7.32 -20.96
CA GLU A 41 -8.48 -8.33 -19.94
C GLU A 41 -7.67 -9.59 -20.28
N ASN A 42 -7.73 -10.03 -21.54
CA ASN A 42 -6.95 -11.17 -22.02
C ASN A 42 -5.45 -10.89 -21.90
N LEU A 43 -5.01 -9.71 -22.34
CA LEU A 43 -3.60 -9.32 -22.26
C LEU A 43 -3.12 -9.19 -20.81
N ALA A 44 -3.94 -8.67 -19.90
CA ALA A 44 -3.58 -8.60 -18.48
C ALA A 44 -3.45 -10.00 -17.84
N LYS A 45 -4.30 -10.96 -18.22
CA LYS A 45 -4.17 -12.37 -17.79
C LYS A 45 -2.88 -12.99 -18.32
N GLU A 46 -2.54 -12.71 -19.57
CA GLU A 46 -1.28 -13.17 -20.19
C GLU A 46 -0.06 -12.62 -19.42
N ILE A 47 -0.02 -11.30 -19.16
CA ILE A 47 1.04 -10.65 -18.37
C ILE A 47 1.18 -11.28 -16.98
N GLN A 48 0.06 -11.51 -16.28
CA GLN A 48 0.06 -12.16 -14.97
C GLN A 48 0.65 -13.59 -15.03
N GLN A 49 0.26 -14.39 -16.03
CA GLN A 49 0.80 -15.74 -16.21
C GLN A 49 2.31 -15.72 -16.46
N LEU A 50 2.81 -14.76 -17.24
CA LEU A 50 4.23 -14.61 -17.52
C LEU A 50 5.05 -14.26 -16.28
N VAL A 51 4.54 -13.33 -15.48
CA VAL A 51 5.22 -12.87 -14.25
C VAL A 51 5.29 -13.99 -13.21
N PHE A 52 4.25 -14.82 -13.08
CA PHE A 52 4.14 -15.76 -11.97
C PHE A 52 4.34 -17.23 -12.31
N LYS A 53 4.19 -17.66 -13.57
CA LYS A 53 4.19 -19.08 -13.95
C LYS A 53 5.30 -19.44 -14.94
N LYS A 54 5.13 -19.09 -16.22
CA LYS A 54 6.01 -19.56 -17.30
C LYS A 54 6.18 -18.48 -18.37
N VAL A 55 7.41 -18.31 -18.82
CA VAL A 55 7.76 -17.40 -19.92
C VAL A 55 7.89 -18.19 -21.23
N PRO A 56 7.19 -17.80 -22.32
CA PRO A 56 7.34 -18.34 -23.67
C PRO A 56 8.74 -18.12 -24.23
N LYS A 57 9.18 -18.99 -25.16
CA LYS A 57 10.55 -19.01 -25.71
C LYS A 57 11.01 -17.71 -26.39
N ASN A 58 10.08 -16.85 -26.80
CA ASN A 58 10.32 -15.63 -27.57
C ASN A 58 10.04 -14.35 -26.78
N LEU A 59 9.87 -14.45 -25.47
CA LEU A 59 9.68 -13.32 -24.57
C LEU A 59 10.72 -13.38 -23.47
N TYR A 60 11.16 -12.21 -23.04
CA TYR A 60 12.04 -12.06 -21.90
C TYR A 60 11.34 -11.21 -20.86
N VAL A 61 11.40 -11.64 -19.60
CA VAL A 61 10.70 -11.02 -18.48
C VAL A 61 11.69 -10.83 -17.35
N CYS A 62 11.81 -9.60 -16.85
CA CYS A 62 12.46 -9.30 -15.58
C CYS A 62 11.41 -8.80 -14.59
N VAL A 63 11.42 -9.34 -13.38
CA VAL A 63 10.46 -9.01 -12.34
C VAL A 63 11.18 -8.64 -11.06
N SER A 64 10.65 -7.68 -10.32
CA SER A 64 11.07 -7.44 -8.95
C SER A 64 10.72 -8.63 -8.07
N ASP A 65 11.25 -8.64 -6.84
CA ASP A 65 10.87 -9.67 -5.87
C ASP A 65 9.36 -9.77 -5.69
N LYS A 66 8.90 -11.01 -5.62
CA LYS A 66 7.49 -11.35 -5.47
C LYS A 66 7.15 -11.32 -4.00
N SER A 67 6.52 -10.23 -3.61
CA SER A 67 6.25 -9.98 -2.21
C SER A 67 4.85 -10.41 -1.84
N TRP A 68 4.68 -10.98 -0.66
CA TRP A 68 3.37 -11.41 -0.18
C TRP A 68 2.55 -10.21 0.31
N TYR A 69 1.26 -10.27 0.01
CA TYR A 69 0.21 -9.38 0.47
C TYR A 69 -0.98 -10.24 0.88
N THR A 70 -1.76 -9.73 1.82
CA THR A 70 -2.98 -10.38 2.24
C THR A 70 -4.12 -9.39 2.11
N ASN A 71 -5.23 -9.79 1.48
CA ASN A 71 -6.40 -8.95 1.33
C ASN A 71 -7.65 -9.80 1.57
N GLN A 72 -8.58 -9.32 2.41
CA GLN A 72 -9.81 -10.02 2.77
C GLN A 72 -9.62 -11.50 3.17
N GLY A 73 -8.51 -11.80 3.84
CA GLY A 73 -8.23 -13.15 4.31
C GLY A 73 -7.56 -14.10 3.31
N LYS A 74 -7.31 -13.65 2.08
CA LYS A 74 -6.61 -14.42 1.05
C LYS A 74 -5.21 -13.83 0.84
N GLU A 75 -4.21 -14.69 0.67
CA GLU A 75 -2.82 -14.32 0.38
C GLU A 75 -2.54 -14.34 -1.13
N TYR A 76 -1.74 -13.39 -1.60
CA TYR A 76 -1.24 -13.32 -2.96
C TYR A 76 0.15 -12.72 -3.01
N LYS A 77 0.84 -13.00 -4.11
CA LYS A 77 2.07 -12.30 -4.46
C LYS A 77 1.77 -11.11 -5.36
N ILE A 78 2.56 -10.07 -5.18
CA ILE A 78 2.65 -8.94 -6.10
C ILE A 78 4.11 -8.80 -6.55
N SER A 79 4.31 -8.58 -7.84
CA SER A 79 5.54 -8.03 -8.39
C SER A 79 5.36 -6.53 -8.59
N SER A 80 6.09 -5.72 -7.84
CA SER A 80 6.01 -4.26 -7.92
C SER A 80 6.38 -3.74 -9.32
N ILE A 81 7.35 -4.38 -9.97
CA ILE A 81 7.81 -4.05 -11.33
C ILE A 81 7.90 -5.34 -12.15
N ALA A 82 7.39 -5.32 -13.37
CA ALA A 82 7.55 -6.38 -14.35
C ALA A 82 7.84 -5.75 -15.72
N THR A 83 9.02 -5.99 -16.26
CA THR A 83 9.42 -5.52 -17.59
C THR A 83 9.44 -6.70 -18.55
N ILE A 84 8.81 -6.54 -19.71
CA ILE A 84 8.66 -7.59 -20.72
C ILE A 84 9.13 -7.07 -22.06
N SER A 85 9.95 -7.85 -22.77
CA SER A 85 10.44 -7.52 -24.12
C SER A 85 10.56 -8.76 -25.02
N LEU A 86 10.69 -8.51 -26.32
CA LEU A 86 11.12 -9.49 -27.32
C LEU A 86 12.65 -9.64 -27.39
N ASP A 87 13.40 -8.76 -26.71
CA ASP A 87 14.86 -8.74 -26.70
C ASP A 87 15.40 -8.83 -25.26
N LYS A 88 16.36 -9.75 -25.06
CA LYS A 88 16.95 -10.03 -23.75
C LYS A 88 17.76 -8.84 -23.21
N GLY A 89 18.60 -8.23 -24.04
CA GLY A 89 19.44 -7.11 -23.63
C GLY A 89 18.61 -5.87 -23.29
N LEU A 90 17.54 -5.63 -24.05
CA LEU A 90 16.62 -4.52 -23.77
C LEU A 90 15.85 -4.72 -22.46
N VAL A 91 15.34 -5.93 -22.17
CA VAL A 91 14.57 -6.16 -20.92
C VAL A 91 15.42 -5.92 -19.68
N GLU A 92 16.67 -6.39 -19.67
CA GLU A 92 17.57 -6.25 -18.52
C GLU A 92 17.96 -4.78 -18.31
N LYS A 93 18.23 -4.06 -19.40
CA LYS A 93 18.56 -2.63 -19.35
C LYS A 93 17.42 -1.79 -18.81
N GLU A 94 16.20 -1.99 -19.32
CA GLU A 94 15.05 -1.21 -18.86
C GLU A 94 14.65 -1.58 -17.44
N PHE A 95 14.71 -2.87 -17.08
CA PHE A 95 14.44 -3.28 -15.70
C PHE A 95 15.40 -2.61 -14.71
N LYS A 96 16.72 -2.58 -15.00
CA LYS A 96 17.70 -1.84 -14.18
C LYS A 96 17.39 -0.34 -14.10
N ASN A 97 16.91 0.27 -15.19
CA ASN A 97 16.47 1.66 -15.18
C ASN A 97 15.23 1.87 -14.29
N GLU A 98 14.28 0.95 -14.32
CA GLU A 98 13.07 0.98 -13.48
C GLU A 98 13.39 0.83 -12.00
N LEU A 99 14.36 -0.02 -11.63
CA LEU A 99 14.86 -0.08 -10.25
C LEU A 99 15.44 1.27 -9.80
N LYS A 100 16.26 1.92 -10.63
CA LYS A 100 16.78 3.27 -10.34
C LYS A 100 15.67 4.33 -10.26
N LYS A 101 14.63 4.24 -11.10
CA LYS A 101 13.45 5.13 -11.03
C LYS A 101 12.70 4.90 -9.70
N SER A 102 12.55 3.65 -9.26
CA SER A 102 11.93 3.31 -7.99
C SER A 102 12.67 3.92 -6.79
N GLU A 103 14.00 3.83 -6.76
CA GLU A 103 14.82 4.48 -5.73
C GLU A 103 14.64 6.01 -5.70
N ARG A 104 14.57 6.64 -6.87
CA ARG A 104 14.30 8.09 -6.97
C ARG A 104 12.92 8.44 -6.43
N VAL A 105 11.89 7.66 -6.77
CA VAL A 105 10.53 7.82 -6.25
C VAL A 105 10.51 7.68 -4.73
N ARG A 106 11.22 6.68 -4.17
CA ARG A 106 11.35 6.50 -2.73
C ARG A 106 11.96 7.74 -2.07
N LYS A 107 13.09 8.23 -2.58
CA LYS A 107 13.77 9.44 -2.06
C LYS A 107 12.86 10.67 -2.13
N GLU A 108 12.18 10.88 -3.26
CA GLU A 108 11.25 11.99 -3.45
C GLU A 108 10.10 11.96 -2.44
N LYS A 109 9.45 10.79 -2.28
CA LYS A 109 8.33 10.62 -1.34
C LYS A 109 8.74 10.71 0.11
N LEU A 110 9.91 10.18 0.49
CA LEU A 110 10.46 10.34 1.84
C LEU A 110 10.79 11.80 2.16
N ARG A 111 11.35 12.54 1.20
CA ARG A 111 11.57 13.98 1.35
C ARG A 111 10.24 14.72 1.52
N TYR A 112 9.24 14.41 0.69
CA TYR A 112 7.91 15.01 0.81
C TYR A 112 7.24 14.71 2.16
N LEU A 113 7.40 13.48 2.67
CA LEU A 113 6.94 13.07 3.99
C LEU A 113 7.55 13.95 5.09
N GLU A 114 8.87 14.16 5.08
CA GLU A 114 9.55 14.96 6.10
C GLU A 114 9.26 16.46 5.97
N GLU A 115 9.29 17.01 4.76
CA GLU A 115 9.20 18.46 4.54
C GLU A 115 7.77 19.01 4.56
N LYS A 116 6.78 18.21 4.15
CA LYS A 116 5.39 18.67 3.98
C LYS A 116 4.42 17.97 4.91
N ILE A 117 4.54 16.65 5.06
CA ILE A 117 3.53 15.86 5.76
C ILE A 117 3.76 15.86 7.26
N LYS A 118 5.00 15.69 7.71
CA LYS A 118 5.32 15.73 9.14
C LYS A 118 4.96 17.08 9.80
N PRO A 119 5.19 18.26 9.18
CA PRO A 119 4.70 19.53 9.71
C PRO A 119 3.16 19.61 9.77
N PHE A 120 2.47 19.16 8.72
CA PHE A 120 1.00 19.08 8.72
C PHE A 120 0.47 18.18 9.85
N LEU A 121 1.08 17.01 10.03
CA LEU A 121 0.74 16.09 11.10
C LEU A 121 1.03 16.65 12.50
N LYS A 122 2.06 17.49 12.66
CA LYS A 122 2.36 18.18 13.92
C LYS A 122 1.21 19.10 14.35
N ASN A 123 0.51 19.73 13.41
CA ASN A 123 -0.70 20.51 13.73
C ASN A 123 -1.83 19.59 14.21
N LEU A 124 -1.99 18.41 13.60
CA LEU A 124 -2.94 17.41 14.09
C LEU A 124 -2.62 16.94 15.52
N MET A 125 -1.35 16.88 15.91
CA MET A 125 -0.94 16.48 17.27
C MET A 125 -1.48 17.39 18.36
N GLN A 126 -1.70 18.68 18.07
CA GLN A 126 -2.24 19.62 19.05
C GLN A 126 -3.67 19.25 19.45
N SER A 127 -4.40 18.59 18.55
CA SER A 127 -5.73 18.06 18.88
C SER A 127 -5.63 16.93 19.88
N LYS A 128 -6.52 16.95 20.89
CA LYS A 128 -6.67 15.84 21.84
C LYS A 128 -7.11 14.54 21.15
N LEU A 129 -7.68 14.64 19.95
CA LEU A 129 -8.23 13.52 19.19
C LEU A 129 -7.20 12.51 18.69
N VAL A 130 -5.98 12.98 18.39
CA VAL A 130 -4.93 12.16 17.79
C VAL A 130 -3.88 11.81 18.84
N TRP A 131 -3.60 10.53 18.98
CA TRP A 131 -2.66 9.95 19.94
C TRP A 131 -1.35 9.46 19.32
N GLY A 132 -1.32 9.21 18.01
CA GLY A 132 -0.08 8.87 17.33
C GLY A 132 -0.24 8.80 15.82
N CYS A 133 0.86 8.96 15.09
CA CYS A 133 0.93 8.67 13.67
C CYS A 133 2.15 7.81 13.35
N ILE A 134 1.95 6.86 12.45
CA ILE A 134 2.96 5.88 12.05
C ILE A 134 2.99 5.85 10.52
N VAL A 135 4.15 6.07 9.91
CA VAL A 135 4.34 5.78 8.48
C VAL A 135 4.78 4.33 8.31
N ARG A 136 4.36 3.70 7.20
CA ARG A 136 4.61 2.28 6.93
C ARG A 136 4.53 1.96 5.43
N GLY A 137 4.63 0.67 5.09
CA GLY A 137 4.44 0.15 3.73
C GLY A 137 5.69 0.21 2.87
N ASP A 138 5.51 0.06 1.55
CA ASP A 138 6.57 -0.13 0.55
C ASP A 138 7.62 0.99 0.57
N LEU A 139 7.25 2.20 1.00
CA LEU A 139 8.16 3.34 1.09
C LEU A 139 9.29 3.12 2.11
N LEU A 140 9.05 2.32 3.16
CA LEU A 140 10.03 2.06 4.23
C LEU A 140 10.67 0.69 4.13
N ASP A 141 10.05 -0.28 3.45
CA ASP A 141 10.61 -1.61 3.29
C ASP A 141 11.70 -1.60 2.20
N PRO A 142 12.97 -1.93 2.52
CA PRO A 142 14.06 -1.92 1.56
C PRO A 142 13.90 -2.95 0.44
N ASN A 143 13.08 -3.99 0.64
CA ASN A 143 12.85 -5.07 -0.33
C ASN A 143 11.65 -4.81 -1.26
N ARG A 144 10.99 -3.65 -1.12
CA ARG A 144 9.87 -3.24 -1.97
C ARG A 144 10.31 -2.21 -3.01
N PHE A 145 9.53 -2.06 -4.07
CA PHE A 145 9.87 -1.14 -5.17
C PHE A 145 8.73 -0.15 -5.43
N PRO A 146 8.66 0.97 -4.68
CA PRO A 146 7.63 1.97 -4.89
C PRO A 146 7.74 2.57 -6.29
N HIS A 147 6.60 2.88 -6.90
CA HIS A 147 6.51 3.48 -8.21
C HIS A 147 5.69 4.77 -8.16
N ARG A 148 5.56 5.45 -9.30
CA ARG A 148 4.88 6.76 -9.38
C ARG A 148 3.43 6.78 -8.88
N PHE A 149 2.78 5.63 -8.79
CA PHE A 149 1.40 5.51 -8.31
C PHE A 149 1.30 5.00 -6.87
N SER A 150 2.42 4.65 -6.22
CA SER A 150 2.41 4.29 -4.80
C SER A 150 2.00 5.51 -3.97
N ASP A 151 1.12 5.34 -2.99
CA ASP A 151 0.79 6.36 -2.00
C ASP A 151 1.82 6.38 -0.87
N ILE A 152 1.69 7.34 0.05
CA ILE A 152 2.38 7.33 1.34
C ILE A 152 1.37 6.82 2.37
N ASP A 153 1.60 5.64 2.94
CA ASP A 153 0.72 5.02 3.92
C ASP A 153 1.03 5.51 5.35
N ILE A 154 0.03 6.12 5.99
CA ILE A 154 0.13 6.62 7.36
C ILE A 154 -1.05 6.12 8.19
N VAL A 155 -0.76 5.48 9.30
CA VAL A 155 -1.75 5.11 10.32
C VAL A 155 -1.91 6.28 11.29
N ILE A 156 -3.16 6.72 11.50
CA ILE A 156 -3.53 7.69 12.53
C ILE A 156 -4.22 6.94 13.67
N LEU A 157 -3.65 7.04 14.86
CA LEU A 157 -4.19 6.48 16.09
C LEU A 157 -5.01 7.52 16.82
N THR A 158 -6.28 7.23 17.09
CA THR A 158 -7.22 8.16 17.72
C THR A 158 -7.59 7.77 19.14
N ASN A 159 -8.05 8.75 19.91
CA ASN A 159 -8.46 8.59 21.31
C ASN A 159 -9.97 8.43 21.51
N PHE A 160 -10.72 8.35 20.43
CA PHE A 160 -12.17 8.25 20.42
C PHE A 160 -12.56 6.94 19.73
N LYS A 161 -13.70 6.38 20.15
CA LYS A 161 -14.20 5.13 19.58
C LYS A 161 -14.63 5.30 18.13
N SER A 162 -14.62 4.21 17.38
CA SER A 162 -14.90 4.21 15.94
C SER A 162 -16.31 4.71 15.60
N ASP A 163 -17.27 4.52 16.51
CA ASP A 163 -18.67 4.97 16.43
C ASP A 163 -18.90 6.44 16.84
N ASP A 164 -17.88 7.15 17.33
CA ASP A 164 -17.97 8.57 17.67
C ASP A 164 -17.95 9.44 16.40
N MET A 165 -19.13 9.63 15.83
CA MET A 165 -19.32 10.39 14.59
C MET A 165 -18.93 11.87 14.72
N LYS A 166 -19.04 12.46 15.92
CA LYS A 166 -18.70 13.87 16.16
C LYS A 166 -17.20 14.06 16.04
N ASN A 167 -16.41 13.27 16.77
CA ASN A 167 -14.95 13.37 16.72
C ASN A 167 -14.38 12.90 15.39
N LYS A 168 -15.00 11.90 14.75
CA LYS A 168 -14.67 11.48 13.38
C LYS A 168 -14.83 12.63 12.38
N LYS A 169 -15.94 13.39 12.45
CA LYS A 169 -16.16 14.56 11.59
C LYS A 169 -15.10 15.63 11.81
N ILE A 170 -14.76 15.94 13.06
CA ILE A 170 -13.71 16.92 13.40
C ILE A 170 -12.37 16.49 12.80
N LEU A 171 -11.96 15.23 12.99
CA LEU A 171 -10.72 14.71 12.40
C LEU A 171 -10.71 14.80 10.87
N ILE A 172 -11.83 14.44 10.22
CA ILE A 172 -11.98 14.55 8.77
C ILE A 172 -11.80 15.99 8.30
N ASP A 173 -12.41 16.95 8.97
CA ASP A 173 -12.33 18.36 8.59
C ASP A 173 -10.91 18.92 8.79
N MET A 174 -10.21 18.48 9.84
CA MET A 174 -8.77 18.76 9.99
C MET A 174 -7.96 18.18 8.83
N LEU A 175 -8.21 16.92 8.45
CA LEU A 175 -7.51 16.26 7.33
C LEU A 175 -7.77 16.95 5.99
N LYS A 176 -8.96 17.51 5.78
CA LYS A 176 -9.31 18.21 4.53
C LYS A 176 -8.46 19.46 4.25
N SER A 177 -7.86 20.05 5.28
CA SER A 177 -6.96 21.20 5.16
C SER A 177 -5.60 20.86 4.55
N SER A 178 -5.32 19.58 4.27
CA SER A 178 -4.08 19.14 3.65
C SER A 178 -3.84 19.73 2.25
N LEU A 179 -2.56 19.88 1.92
CA LEU A 179 -2.08 20.35 0.61
C LEU A 179 -2.04 19.24 -0.46
N CYS A 180 -2.36 17.99 -0.10
CA CYS A 180 -2.25 16.85 -1.01
C CYS A 180 -3.58 16.12 -1.23
N THR A 181 -3.57 15.18 -2.18
CA THR A 181 -4.66 14.21 -2.32
C THR A 181 -4.63 13.26 -1.14
N ILE A 182 -5.78 13.10 -0.49
CA ILE A 182 -5.94 12.21 0.66
C ILE A 182 -6.96 11.14 0.33
N ILE A 183 -6.54 9.90 0.52
CA ILE A 183 -7.39 8.73 0.60
C ILE A 183 -7.49 8.37 2.08
N LEU A 184 -8.71 8.33 2.61
CA LEU A 184 -8.96 7.94 3.99
C LEU A 184 -9.51 6.52 4.02
N GLU A 185 -8.99 5.68 4.89
CA GLU A 185 -9.58 4.41 5.26
C GLU A 185 -9.89 4.41 6.75
N TYR A 186 -11.17 4.36 7.10
CA TYR A 186 -11.61 4.36 8.48
C TYR A 186 -11.96 2.94 8.93
N TYR A 187 -11.34 2.47 10.01
CA TYR A 187 -11.60 1.15 10.58
C TYR A 187 -12.67 1.25 11.66
N ASN A 188 -13.78 0.57 11.43
CA ASN A 188 -14.84 0.36 12.41
C ASN A 188 -14.69 -1.03 13.01
N PHE A 189 -14.77 -1.10 14.33
CA PHE A 189 -14.48 -2.29 15.12
C PHE A 189 -15.72 -2.67 15.92
N TYR A 190 -16.13 -3.94 15.82
CA TYR A 190 -17.38 -4.44 16.39
C TYR A 190 -17.15 -5.54 17.42
N SER A 191 -18.16 -5.73 18.29
CA SER A 191 -18.20 -6.83 19.24
C SER A 191 -18.01 -8.19 18.56
N GLY A 192 -17.34 -9.11 19.26
CA GLY A 192 -17.02 -10.45 18.74
C GLY A 192 -15.75 -10.54 17.88
N GLY A 193 -14.99 -9.46 17.73
CA GLY A 193 -13.71 -9.48 17.02
C GLY A 193 -13.81 -9.19 15.53
N LYS A 194 -14.90 -8.55 15.07
CA LYS A 194 -15.12 -8.20 13.66
C LYS A 194 -14.68 -6.75 13.39
N PHE A 195 -14.30 -6.46 12.15
CA PHE A 195 -13.96 -5.10 11.72
C PHE A 195 -14.38 -4.87 10.27
N TYR A 196 -14.63 -3.61 9.92
CA TYR A 196 -14.89 -3.16 8.55
C TYR A 196 -14.11 -1.88 8.27
N GLY A 197 -13.42 -1.84 7.12
CA GLY A 197 -12.72 -0.65 6.64
C GLY A 197 -13.53 0.06 5.57
N GLU A 198 -13.77 1.35 5.74
CA GLU A 198 -14.41 2.21 4.73
C GLU A 198 -13.35 3.09 4.06
N ARG A 199 -13.00 2.78 2.80
CA ARG A 199 -12.05 3.57 2.00
C ARG A 199 -12.79 4.64 1.19
N LYS A 200 -12.39 5.90 1.32
CA LYS A 200 -12.96 7.05 0.62
C LYS A 200 -11.89 8.05 0.19
N LEU A 201 -12.01 8.57 -1.03
CA LEU A 201 -11.25 9.76 -1.44
C LEU A 201 -11.77 10.96 -0.65
N LEU A 202 -10.94 11.52 0.23
CA LEU A 202 -11.34 12.62 1.11
C LEU A 202 -11.11 13.98 0.45
N VAL A 203 -9.96 14.16 -0.19
CA VAL A 203 -9.57 15.38 -0.88
C VAL A 203 -8.85 15.01 -2.15
N LYS A 204 -9.20 15.66 -3.26
CA LYS A 204 -8.42 15.61 -4.51
C LYS A 204 -7.75 16.96 -4.71
N LYS A 205 -6.42 16.98 -4.72
CA LYS A 205 -5.62 18.16 -5.07
C LYS A 205 -4.78 17.87 -6.31
N LYS A 206 -4.36 18.90 -7.03
CA LYS A 206 -3.33 18.79 -8.07
C LYS A 206 -1.94 18.63 -7.42
N SER A 207 -1.76 17.58 -6.61
CA SER A 207 -0.47 17.19 -6.05
C SER A 207 0.05 15.96 -6.80
N LYS A 208 1.37 15.86 -6.95
CA LYS A 208 2.04 14.65 -7.47
C LYS A 208 2.02 13.49 -6.46
N HIS A 209 1.60 13.75 -5.22
CA HIS A 209 1.64 12.77 -4.14
C HIS A 209 0.25 12.54 -3.54
N GLU A 210 -0.06 11.27 -3.37
CA GLU A 210 -1.24 10.77 -2.66
C GLU A 210 -0.82 10.22 -1.30
N ILE A 211 -1.67 10.40 -0.30
CA ILE A 211 -1.48 9.89 1.06
C ILE A 211 -2.67 9.03 1.42
N GLY A 212 -2.38 7.80 1.82
CA GLY A 212 -3.33 6.88 2.42
C GLY A 212 -3.32 7.04 3.94
N PHE A 213 -4.37 7.64 4.51
CA PHE A 213 -4.56 7.66 5.95
C PHE A 213 -5.43 6.49 6.39
N SER A 214 -4.88 5.58 7.19
CA SER A 214 -5.65 4.56 7.90
C SER A 214 -5.96 5.03 9.32
N VAL A 215 -7.22 5.30 9.64
CA VAL A 215 -7.62 5.78 10.97
C VAL A 215 -8.05 4.59 11.82
N ILE A 216 -7.42 4.45 12.98
CA ILE A 216 -7.63 3.37 13.94
C ILE A 216 -7.88 3.96 15.33
N SER A 217 -9.04 3.64 15.89
CA SER A 217 -9.35 3.89 17.31
C SER A 217 -8.48 3.01 18.19
N MET A 218 -7.64 3.63 19.04
CA MET A 218 -6.83 2.86 20.00
C MET A 218 -7.68 2.20 21.07
N LEU A 219 -8.78 2.85 21.47
CA LEU A 219 -9.70 2.30 22.46
C LEU A 219 -10.32 0.99 21.95
N ASP A 220 -10.71 0.94 20.68
CA ASP A 220 -11.32 -0.25 20.11
C ASP A 220 -10.27 -1.31 19.77
N PHE A 221 -9.12 -0.90 19.25
CA PHE A 221 -8.04 -1.81 18.90
C PHE A 221 -7.52 -2.59 20.13
N GLU A 222 -7.38 -1.95 21.28
CA GLU A 222 -6.94 -2.62 22.50
C GLU A 222 -7.94 -3.68 22.98
N ASN A 223 -9.24 -3.39 22.89
CA ASN A 223 -10.28 -4.36 23.22
C ASN A 223 -10.28 -5.54 22.23
N LEU A 224 -10.08 -5.26 20.95
CA LEU A 224 -9.99 -6.29 19.92
C LEU A 224 -8.74 -7.15 20.02
N HIS A 225 -7.60 -6.56 20.37
CA HIS A 225 -6.34 -7.28 20.52
C HIS A 225 -6.48 -8.45 21.47
N LYS A 226 -7.18 -8.27 22.61
CA LYS A 226 -7.45 -9.34 23.58
C LYS A 226 -8.20 -10.51 22.93
N ILE A 227 -9.32 -10.22 22.27
CA ILE A 227 -10.16 -11.21 21.57
C ILE A 227 -9.37 -11.90 20.45
N TRP A 228 -8.56 -11.15 19.72
CA TRP A 228 -7.80 -11.65 18.58
C TRP A 228 -6.62 -12.51 19.00
N LYS A 229 -5.94 -12.17 20.09
CA LYS A 229 -4.89 -12.98 20.67
C LYS A 229 -5.43 -14.35 21.06
N GLU A 230 -6.56 -14.41 21.76
CA GLU A 230 -7.22 -15.66 22.14
C GLU A 230 -7.66 -16.48 20.91
N LYS A 231 -8.27 -15.82 19.92
CA LYS A 231 -8.79 -16.47 18.72
C LYS A 231 -7.75 -16.69 17.61
N LYS A 232 -6.46 -16.37 17.86
CA LYS A 232 -5.38 -16.36 16.86
C LYS A 232 -5.78 -15.63 15.56
N ARG A 233 -6.44 -14.48 15.69
CA ARG A 233 -6.87 -13.59 14.59
C ARG A 233 -5.97 -12.37 14.52
N TYR A 234 -5.90 -11.74 13.34
CA TYR A 234 -5.17 -10.49 13.13
C TYR A 234 -5.74 -9.74 11.91
N ILE A 235 -5.46 -8.43 11.78
CA ILE A 235 -5.80 -7.68 10.56
C ILE A 235 -4.87 -8.14 9.45
N ARG A 236 -5.33 -9.16 8.71
CA ARG A 236 -4.59 -9.74 7.60
C ARG A 236 -4.13 -8.71 6.58
N LYS A 237 -4.94 -7.67 6.30
CA LYS A 237 -4.58 -6.59 5.35
C LYS A 237 -3.24 -5.92 5.64
N TYR A 238 -2.76 -6.03 6.87
CA TYR A 238 -1.53 -5.44 7.31
C TYR A 238 -0.58 -6.52 7.81
N ASP A 239 0.05 -7.21 6.87
CA ASP A 239 1.13 -8.14 7.18
C ASP A 239 2.18 -7.50 8.09
N ALA A 240 2.79 -8.29 8.96
CA ALA A 240 3.85 -7.89 9.86
C ALA A 240 4.99 -7.19 9.12
N GLN A 241 5.28 -7.62 7.89
CA GLN A 241 6.29 -6.98 7.03
C GLN A 241 6.00 -5.50 6.76
N ASN A 242 4.73 -5.11 6.61
CA ASN A 242 4.38 -3.71 6.41
C ASN A 242 4.64 -2.87 7.66
N PHE A 243 4.58 -3.48 8.84
CA PHE A 243 4.76 -2.80 10.12
C PHE A 243 6.14 -3.00 10.76
N SER A 244 6.93 -3.99 10.31
CA SER A 244 8.28 -4.26 10.83
C SER A 244 9.25 -3.11 10.51
N ASN A 245 9.07 -2.47 9.36
CA ASN A 245 9.83 -1.30 8.94
C ASN A 245 9.11 0.03 9.24
N ALA A 246 8.02 0.00 10.02
CA ALA A 246 7.25 1.20 10.30
C ALA A 246 8.05 2.21 11.14
N ARG A 247 7.84 3.49 10.86
CA ARG A 247 8.45 4.59 11.63
C ARG A 247 7.37 5.41 12.32
N ILE A 248 7.53 5.61 13.62
CA ILE A 248 6.68 6.51 14.39
C ILE A 248 7.00 7.95 13.95
N LEU A 249 6.00 8.65 13.42
CA LEU A 249 6.12 10.07 13.07
C LEU A 249 5.93 10.95 14.30
N PHE A 250 4.99 10.56 15.16
CA PHE A 250 4.81 11.12 16.49
C PHE A 250 3.96 10.20 17.37
N GLU A 251 4.03 10.41 18.69
CA GLU A 251 3.15 9.76 19.65
C GLU A 251 2.90 10.60 20.90
N LYS A 252 1.77 10.33 21.57
CA LYS A 252 1.48 10.76 22.94
C LYS A 252 1.60 9.55 23.85
N ARG A 253 2.27 9.69 24.99
CA ARG A 253 2.30 8.67 26.07
C ARG A 253 2.66 7.24 25.59
N GLY A 254 3.52 7.10 24.58
CA GLY A 254 3.91 5.79 24.05
C GLY A 254 2.83 5.03 23.27
N THR A 255 1.73 5.69 22.87
CA THR A 255 0.60 5.01 22.21
C THR A 255 0.98 4.35 20.89
N ALA A 256 1.85 4.96 20.08
CA ALA A 256 2.26 4.38 18.80
C ALA A 256 3.16 3.15 19.02
N LYS A 257 4.09 3.23 19.97
CA LYS A 257 4.90 2.06 20.40
C LYS A 257 4.02 0.92 20.91
N LYS A 258 3.04 1.23 21.76
CA LYS A 258 2.07 0.24 22.28
C LYS A 258 1.29 -0.41 21.14
N PHE A 259 0.77 0.38 20.21
CA PHE A 259 0.08 -0.13 19.02
C PHE A 259 0.94 -1.10 18.23
N LEU A 260 2.17 -0.70 17.86
CA LEU A 260 3.08 -1.54 17.07
C LEU A 260 3.39 -2.86 17.80
N LYS A 261 3.68 -2.81 19.11
CA LYS A 261 3.94 -4.01 19.92
C LYS A 261 2.72 -4.95 19.93
N LEU A 262 1.54 -4.42 20.19
CA LEU A 262 0.30 -5.21 20.19
C LEU A 262 0.01 -5.78 18.81
N PHE A 263 0.16 -4.97 17.75
CA PHE A 263 -0.08 -5.39 16.38
C PHE A 263 0.85 -6.53 15.96
N LEU A 264 2.17 -6.36 16.16
CA LEU A 264 3.18 -7.34 15.79
C LEU A 264 3.06 -8.63 16.61
N SER A 265 2.59 -8.56 17.87
CA SER A 265 2.33 -9.76 18.69
C SER A 265 1.22 -10.67 18.15
N LEU A 266 0.39 -10.17 17.24
CA LEU A 266 -0.67 -10.96 16.59
C LEU A 266 -0.18 -11.63 15.29
N ALA A 267 1.01 -11.26 14.80
CA ALA A 267 1.55 -11.78 13.56
C ALA A 267 2.24 -13.14 13.77
N PRO A 268 1.92 -14.17 12.95
CA PRO A 268 2.65 -15.42 12.98
C PRO A 268 4.13 -15.21 12.61
N GLY A 269 5.05 -15.78 13.40
CA GLY A 269 6.49 -15.78 13.08
C GLY A 269 7.28 -14.52 13.47
N HIS A 270 6.66 -13.52 14.09
CA HIS A 270 7.35 -12.37 14.67
C HIS A 270 7.37 -12.46 16.20
N ASN A 271 8.51 -12.87 16.76
CA ASN A 271 8.76 -12.72 18.20
C ASN A 271 9.03 -11.23 18.48
N ALA A 272 8.26 -10.67 19.42
CA ALA A 272 8.33 -9.27 19.79
C ALA A 272 9.74 -8.87 20.29
N PHE A 273 10.15 -7.64 19.96
CA PHE A 273 11.32 -6.94 20.51
C PHE A 273 11.39 -7.01 22.04
#